data_AF-A0A2S8BC51-F1
#
_entry.id   AF-A0A2S8BC51-F1
#
_cell.length_a   1.000
_cell.length_b   1.000
_cell.length_c   1.000
_cell.angle_alpha   90.00
_cell.angle_beta   90.00
_cell.angle_gamma   90.00
#
_symmetry.space_group_name_H-M   'P 1'
#
loop_
_entity.id
_entity.type
_entity.pdbx_description
1 polymer ?
#
loop_
_entity_poly.entity_id
_entity_poly.type
_entity_poly.pdbx_seq_one_letter_code
_entity_poly.pdbx_strand_id
1 'polypeptide(L)'
;MREAFSNLRFELHETLTEADTVIAVATMTGHHTGVFNNIAPTGKPIEHKQVHIFTLADGQITRHRAVRDDLAAASARLAPIAFRPPADADSRDPG
;
A
#
# COMPACT_ATOMS: atom_id res chain seq x y z
N MET A 1 -3.16 -3.09 -10.51
CA MET A 1 -1.78 -3.51 -10.15
C MET A 1 -1.03 -4.15 -11.30
N ARG A 2 -1.55 -5.20 -11.96
CA ARG A 2 -0.80 -5.94 -12.99
C ARG A 2 -0.39 -5.12 -14.23
N GLU A 3 -1.13 -4.06 -14.54
CA GLU A 3 -0.79 -3.13 -15.62
C GLU A 3 0.33 -2.15 -15.24
N ALA A 4 0.42 -1.80 -13.95
CA ALA A 4 1.40 -0.85 -13.43
C ALA A 4 2.73 -1.52 -13.06
N PHE A 5 2.67 -2.79 -12.66
CA PHE A 5 3.82 -3.53 -12.16
C PHE A 5 3.95 -4.88 -12.85
N SER A 6 5.13 -5.15 -13.41
CA SER A 6 5.50 -6.45 -13.96
C SER A 6 6.29 -7.28 -12.95
N ASN A 7 6.38 -8.58 -13.19
CA ASN A 7 7.11 -9.53 -12.34
C ASN A 7 6.67 -9.47 -10.87
N LEU A 8 5.38 -9.22 -10.63
CA LEU A 8 4.82 -9.17 -9.29
C LEU A 8 4.99 -10.52 -8.58
N ARG A 9 5.61 -10.50 -7.41
CA ARG A 9 5.73 -11.63 -6.49
C ARG A 9 5.24 -11.24 -5.12
N PHE A 10 4.68 -12.20 -4.41
CA PHE A 10 4.22 -12.03 -3.03
C PHE A 10 4.95 -13.06 -2.19
N GLU A 11 5.67 -12.59 -1.19
CA GLU A 11 6.27 -13.40 -0.16
C GLU A 11 5.38 -13.31 1.09
N LEU A 12 4.84 -14.45 1.52
CA LEU A 12 4.00 -14.54 2.70
C LEU A 12 4.91 -14.83 3.90
N HIS A 13 4.92 -13.93 4.86
CA HIS A 13 5.74 -14.04 6.07
C HIS A 13 4.99 -14.78 7.16
N GLU A 14 3.73 -14.38 7.38
CA GLU A 14 2.91 -14.92 8.45
C GLU A 14 1.47 -15.06 8.00
N THR A 15 0.80 -16.07 8.54
CA THR A 15 -0.65 -16.21 8.45
C THR A 15 -1.20 -16.66 9.78
N LEU A 16 -2.19 -15.93 10.27
CA LEU A 16 -2.96 -16.30 11.44
C LEU A 16 -4.43 -16.40 11.07
N THR A 17 -5.10 -17.37 11.69
CA THR A 17 -6.54 -17.54 11.55
C THR A 17 -7.14 -17.62 12.95
N GLU A 18 -8.15 -16.79 13.22
CA GLU A 18 -8.93 -16.83 14.44
C GLU A 18 -10.41 -16.67 14.09
N ALA A 19 -11.22 -17.66 14.48
CA ALA A 19 -12.64 -17.75 14.12
C ALA A 19 -12.87 -17.54 12.60
N ASP A 20 -13.50 -16.43 12.24
CA ASP A 20 -13.84 -16.05 10.87
C ASP A 20 -12.82 -15.12 10.22
N THR A 21 -11.71 -14.82 10.90
CA THR A 21 -10.75 -13.80 10.47
C THR A 21 -9.43 -14.44 10.10
N VAL A 22 -8.92 -14.11 8.90
CA VAL A 22 -7.58 -14.49 8.44
C VAL A 22 -6.73 -13.25 8.28
N ILE A 23 -5.56 -13.25 8.90
CA ILE A 23 -4.53 -12.22 8.74
C ILE A 23 -3.38 -12.81 7.94
N ALA A 24 -2.96 -12.13 6.88
CA ALA A 24 -1.80 -12.49 6.08
C ALA A 24 -0.83 -11.30 6.02
N VAL A 25 0.39 -11.49 6.53
CA VAL A 25 1.48 -10.51 6.46
C VAL A 25 2.37 -10.88 5.29
N ALA A 26 2.57 -9.96 4.35
CA ALA A 26 3.30 -10.24 3.12
C ALA A 26 4.15 -9.06 2.65
N THR A 27 5.19 -9.35 1.88
CA THR A 27 5.89 -8.38 1.05
C THR A 27 5.58 -8.64 -0.40
N MET A 28 5.17 -7.61 -1.13
CA MET A 28 5.04 -7.65 -2.57
C MET A 28 6.26 -7.00 -3.22
N THR A 29 6.85 -7.67 -4.21
CA THR A 29 7.93 -7.15 -5.04
C THR A 29 7.53 -7.13 -6.51
N GLY A 30 8.21 -6.34 -7.32
CA GLY A 30 7.97 -6.24 -8.77
C GLY A 30 8.77 -5.12 -9.42
N HIS A 31 8.44 -4.74 -10.66
CA HIS A 31 9.03 -3.61 -11.36
C HIS A 31 7.96 -2.62 -11.85
N HIS A 32 8.18 -1.33 -11.65
CA HIS A 32 7.25 -0.27 -12.11
C HIS A 32 7.37 -0.04 -13.62
N THR A 33 6.47 -0.65 -14.38
CA THR A 33 6.52 -0.71 -15.85
C THR A 33 5.30 -0.12 -16.55
N GLY A 34 4.24 0.21 -15.80
CA GLY A 34 3.11 1.01 -16.29
C GLY A 34 2.87 2.25 -15.42
N VAL A 35 1.85 3.03 -15.75
CA VAL A 35 1.48 4.22 -14.97
C VAL A 35 0.83 3.79 -13.65
N PHE A 36 1.26 4.38 -12.54
CA PHE A 36 0.68 4.14 -11.21
C PHE A 36 0.42 5.46 -10.49
N ASN A 37 -0.81 5.73 -10.06
CA ASN A 37 -1.18 6.98 -9.36
C ASN A 37 -0.67 8.25 -10.07
N ASN A 38 -0.83 8.31 -11.41
CA ASN A 38 -0.32 9.39 -12.28
C ASN A 38 1.21 9.53 -12.33
N ILE A 39 1.96 8.55 -11.81
CA ILE A 39 3.42 8.48 -11.92
C ILE A 39 3.76 7.63 -13.14
N ALA A 40 4.56 8.18 -14.05
CA ALA A 40 5.06 7.46 -15.22
C ALA A 40 5.95 6.27 -14.81
N PRO A 41 6.00 5.19 -15.60
CA PRO A 41 6.80 4.01 -15.28
C PRO A 41 8.28 4.38 -15.09
N THR A 42 8.86 3.95 -13.97
CA THR A 42 10.25 4.30 -13.61
C THR A 42 11.25 3.22 -13.97
N GLY A 43 10.79 2.01 -14.32
CA GLY A 43 11.62 0.82 -14.57
C GLY A 43 12.27 0.22 -13.31
N LYS A 44 12.09 0.85 -12.15
CA LYS A 44 12.76 0.48 -10.90
C LYS A 44 12.04 -0.69 -10.22
N PRO A 45 12.77 -1.52 -9.47
CA PRO A 45 12.15 -2.50 -8.60
C PRO A 45 11.34 -1.79 -7.51
N ILE A 46 10.26 -2.44 -7.08
CA ILE A 46 9.42 -2.01 -5.96
C ILE A 46 9.43 -3.09 -4.88
N GLU A 47 9.26 -2.65 -3.63
CA GLU A 47 8.98 -3.47 -2.47
C GLU A 47 7.84 -2.81 -1.71
N HIS A 48 6.83 -3.58 -1.34
CA HIS A 48 5.65 -3.07 -0.65
C HIS A 48 5.19 -4.04 0.43
N LYS A 49 5.36 -3.65 1.69
CA LYS A 49 4.91 -4.41 2.85
C LYS A 49 3.43 -4.20 3.08
N GLN A 50 2.71 -5.28 3.35
CA GLN A 50 1.27 -5.25 3.50
C GLN A 50 0.77 -6.30 4.49
N VAL A 51 -0.34 -5.95 5.15
CA VAL A 51 -1.13 -6.86 5.96
C VAL A 51 -2.53 -6.92 5.35
N HIS A 52 -2.96 -8.12 4.99
CA HIS A 52 -4.34 -8.37 4.54
C HIS A 52 -5.13 -8.99 5.68
N ILE A 53 -6.34 -8.48 5.89
CA ILE A 53 -7.28 -8.99 6.88
C ILE A 53 -8.54 -9.38 6.12
N PHE A 54 -8.86 -10.67 6.14
CA PHE A 54 -10.04 -11.24 5.51
C PHE A 54 -11.04 -11.65 6.59
N THR A 55 -12.32 -11.42 6.34
CA THR A 55 -13.41 -12.05 7.10
C THR A 55 -14.07 -13.09 6.22
N LEU A 56 -14.35 -14.26 6.78
CA LEU A 56 -14.93 -15.41 6.09
C LEU A 56 -16.33 -15.71 6.61
N ALA A 57 -17.22 -16.15 5.73
CA ALA A 57 -18.47 -16.81 6.10
C ALA A 57 -18.75 -17.89 5.06
N ASP A 58 -19.21 -19.07 5.50
CA ASP A 58 -19.52 -20.20 4.62
C ASP A 58 -18.36 -20.58 3.67
N GLY A 59 -17.12 -20.49 4.17
CA GLY A 59 -15.91 -20.78 3.40
C GLY A 59 -15.56 -19.74 2.32
N GLN A 60 -16.27 -18.60 2.27
CA GLN A 60 -16.05 -17.52 1.31
C GLN A 60 -15.52 -16.26 2.01
N ILE A 61 -14.70 -15.47 1.32
CA ILE A 61 -14.27 -14.16 1.80
C ILE A 61 -15.43 -13.17 1.64
N THR A 62 -15.97 -12.70 2.75
CA THR A 62 -17.06 -11.71 2.77
C THR A 62 -16.55 -10.28 2.92
N ARG A 63 -15.34 -10.10 3.46
CA ARG A 63 -14.70 -8.80 3.61
C ARG A 63 -13.21 -8.87 3.43
N HIS A 64 -12.64 -7.82 2.82
CA HIS A 64 -11.20 -7.62 2.71
C HIS A 64 -10.83 -6.23 3.20
N ARG A 65 -9.78 -6.15 4.03
CA ARG A 65 -9.09 -4.93 4.41
C ARG A 65 -7.59 -5.11 4.18
N ALA A 66 -6.90 -4.03 3.87
CA ALA A 66 -5.45 -4.05 3.72
C ALA A 66 -4.84 -2.84 4.42
N VAL A 67 -3.74 -3.08 5.14
CA VAL A 67 -2.84 -2.04 5.64
C VAL A 67 -1.56 -2.15 4.83
N ARG A 68 -1.07 -1.02 4.32
CA ARG A 68 0.07 -0.97 3.40
C ARG A 68 1.03 0.13 3.82
N ASP A 69 2.33 -0.14 3.72
CA ASP A 69 3.37 0.87 3.93
C ASP A 69 3.60 1.66 2.63
N ASP A 70 2.62 2.49 2.29
CA ASP A 70 2.64 3.29 1.07
C ASP A 70 3.75 4.37 1.12
N LEU A 71 4.16 4.82 2.31
CA LEU A 71 5.23 5.81 2.47
C LEU A 71 6.59 5.21 2.11
N ALA A 72 6.90 4.02 2.62
CA ALA A 72 8.12 3.32 2.21
C ALA A 72 8.08 3.01 0.71
N ALA A 73 6.93 2.57 0.18
CA ALA A 73 6.78 2.27 -1.24
C ALA A 73 6.97 3.51 -2.14
N ALA A 74 6.45 4.68 -1.74
CA ALA A 74 6.62 5.93 -2.47
C ALA A 74 8.06 6.48 -2.36
N SER A 75 8.62 6.50 -1.15
CA SER A 75 9.97 7.01 -0.90
C SER A 75 11.07 6.12 -1.50
N ALA A 76 10.81 4.82 -1.69
CA ALA A 76 11.70 3.85 -2.33
C ALA A 76 11.83 4.01 -3.86
N ARG A 77 11.70 5.25 -4.39
CA ARG A 77 12.01 5.71 -5.76
C ARG A 77 10.81 5.89 -6.71
N LEU A 78 9.63 6.19 -6.16
CA LEU A 78 8.50 6.81 -6.85
C LEU A 78 8.25 8.22 -6.25
N ALA A 79 9.06 9.22 -6.57
CA ALA A 79 8.82 10.58 -6.05
C ALA A 79 9.22 11.66 -7.07
N PRO A 80 8.47 12.78 -7.10
CA PRO A 80 8.44 13.68 -5.96
C PRO A 80 7.07 13.78 -5.28
N ILE A 81 7.07 13.63 -3.96
CA ILE A 81 6.02 14.14 -3.06
C ILE A 81 6.21 15.65 -2.99
N ALA A 82 5.35 16.43 -3.66
CA ALA A 82 5.19 17.85 -3.38
C ALA A 82 4.13 17.99 -2.27
N PHE A 83 4.52 17.78 -1.02
CA PHE A 83 3.73 18.26 0.11
C PHE A 83 3.90 19.77 0.18
N ARG A 84 2.88 20.52 -0.28
CA ARG A 84 2.77 21.96 -0.03
C ARG A 84 2.04 22.12 1.31
N PRO A 85 2.74 22.48 2.41
CA PRO A 85 2.03 22.90 3.61
C PRO A 85 1.14 24.11 3.27
N PRO A 86 -0.07 24.23 3.86
CA PRO A 86 -0.80 25.48 3.80
C PRO A 86 0.11 26.58 4.37
N ALA A 87 0.20 27.71 3.67
CA ALA A 87 0.88 28.88 4.19
C ALA A 87 0.23 29.27 5.52
N ASP A 88 1.08 29.42 6.52
CA ASP A 88 0.92 30.02 7.85
C ASP A 88 -0.12 31.16 7.85
N ALA A 89 -0.75 31.57 8.94
CA ALA A 89 -0.68 31.30 10.36
C ALA A 89 -1.92 32.01 10.95
N ASP A 90 -2.22 31.69 12.20
CA ASP A 90 -2.69 32.66 13.20
C ASP A 90 -3.84 33.62 12.84
N SER A 91 -5.02 33.33 13.36
CA SER A 91 -5.89 34.34 13.96
C SER A 91 -7.05 33.65 14.66
N ARG A 92 -6.90 33.46 15.97
CA ARG A 92 -8.01 33.53 16.93
C ARG A 92 -7.49 33.56 18.36
N ASP A 93 -7.07 34.74 18.78
CA ASP A 93 -7.63 35.37 19.96
C ASP A 93 -7.92 36.84 19.60
N PRO A 94 -9.17 37.30 19.78
CA PRO A 94 -9.32 38.31 20.81
C PRO A 94 -10.63 38.18 21.61
N GLY A 95 -10.51 38.26 22.94
CA GLY A 95 -11.50 38.90 23.82
C GLY A 95 -12.12 38.00 24.87
#